data_AF-A0A9X3EZA9-F1
#
_entry.id   AF-A0A9X3EZA9-F1
#
_cell.length_a   1.000
_cell.length_b   1.000
_cell.length_c   1.000
_cell.angle_alpha   90.00
_cell.angle_beta   90.00
_cell.angle_gamma   90.00
#
_symmetry.space_group_name_H-M   'P 1'
#
loop_
_entity.id
_entity.type
_entity.pdbx_description
1 polymer ?
#
loop_
_entity_poly.entity_id
_entity_poly.type
_entity_poly.pdbx_seq_one_letter_code
_entity_poly.pdbx_strand_id
1 'polypeptide(L)'
;MLLRFFIYGVIGWAAEIVWTAAYELVTGTRKDPLDPRLRVKMTPPERWKLAGHTYLWMFPLYGMGGLAFEPCHEWIRDWPWPIRGALWAAGIFAVEYAFGRLLRALSGRCPWDYSYARWHVHGLVRLDYAPVWFAFGLFLERLHDALLRLGA
;
A
#
# COMPACT_ATOMS: atom_id res chain seq x y z
N MET A 1 4.64 -20.72 6.33
CA MET A 1 5.51 -19.61 5.87
C MET A 1 5.42 -19.35 4.38
N LEU A 2 5.76 -20.31 3.49
CA LEU A 2 5.68 -20.08 2.04
C LEU A 2 4.25 -19.78 1.57
N LEU A 3 3.25 -20.53 2.06
CA LEU A 3 1.84 -20.27 1.75
C LEU A 3 1.43 -18.84 2.15
N ARG A 4 1.72 -18.43 3.39
CA ARG A 4 1.42 -17.07 3.88
C ARG A 4 2.10 -15.98 3.07
N PHE A 5 3.36 -16.17 2.65
CA PHE A 5 4.04 -15.26 1.74
C PHE A 5 3.23 -15.03 0.46
N PHE A 6 2.75 -16.10 -0.18
CA PHE A 6 1.91 -15.99 -1.37
C PHE A 6 0.57 -15.33 -1.08
N ILE A 7 -0.08 -15.67 0.05
CA ILE A 7 -1.36 -15.07 0.45
C ILE A 7 -1.22 -13.56 0.65
N TYR A 8 -0.24 -13.11 1.45
CA TYR A 8 0.01 -11.68 1.64
C TYR A 8 0.40 -10.99 0.33
N GLY A 9 1.22 -11.66 -0.50
CA GLY A 9 1.57 -11.18 -1.83
C GLY A 9 0.33 -10.92 -2.67
N VAL A 10 -0.55 -11.91 -2.84
CA VAL A 10 -1.79 -11.79 -3.62
C VAL A 10 -2.73 -10.73 -3.03
N ILE A 11 -2.93 -10.73 -1.71
CA ILE A 11 -3.85 -9.79 -1.06
C ILE A 11 -3.35 -8.35 -1.19
N GLY A 12 -2.06 -8.09 -0.92
CA GLY A 12 -1.49 -6.75 -1.10
C GLY A 12 -1.57 -6.30 -2.56
N TRP A 13 -1.28 -7.21 -3.49
CA TRP A 13 -1.32 -6.92 -4.93
C TRP A 13 -2.72 -6.58 -5.41
N ALA A 14 -3.72 -7.37 -4.99
CA ALA A 14 -5.12 -7.11 -5.27
C ALA A 14 -5.61 -5.81 -4.59
N ALA A 15 -5.21 -5.56 -3.35
CA ALA A 15 -5.58 -4.35 -2.62
C ALA A 15 -5.05 -3.09 -3.31
N GLU A 16 -3.84 -3.10 -3.85
CA GLU A 16 -3.29 -1.97 -4.61
C GLU A 16 -4.05 -1.72 -5.92
N ILE A 17 -4.40 -2.78 -6.66
CA ILE A 17 -5.24 -2.69 -7.87
C ILE A 17 -6.59 -2.05 -7.53
N VAL A 18 -7.27 -2.56 -6.49
CA VAL A 18 -8.56 -2.03 -6.06
C VAL A 18 -8.44 -0.58 -5.59
N TRP A 19 -7.41 -0.26 -4.80
CA TRP A 19 -7.18 1.09 -4.27
C TRP A 19 -6.93 2.10 -5.38
N THR A 20 -6.07 1.77 -6.35
CA THR A 20 -5.77 2.67 -7.47
C THR A 20 -7.00 2.89 -8.35
N ALA A 21 -7.75 1.82 -8.68
CA ALA A 21 -8.99 1.94 -9.43
C ALA A 21 -10.03 2.81 -8.70
N ALA A 22 -10.23 2.58 -7.40
CA ALA A 22 -11.15 3.36 -6.58
C ALA A 22 -10.73 4.83 -6.44
N TYR A 23 -9.45 5.09 -6.26
CA TYR A 23 -8.90 6.44 -6.19
C TYR A 23 -9.13 7.20 -7.50
N GLU A 24 -8.91 6.57 -8.65
CA GLU A 24 -9.16 7.18 -9.96
C GLU A 24 -10.65 7.42 -10.22
N LEU A 25 -11.51 6.50 -9.81
CA LEU A 25 -12.96 6.66 -9.86
C LEU A 25 -13.42 7.88 -9.04
N VAL A 26 -12.97 7.98 -7.78
CA VAL A 26 -13.39 9.03 -6.83
C VAL A 26 -12.82 10.39 -7.23
N THR A 27 -11.53 10.46 -7.58
CA THR A 27 -10.90 11.74 -7.94
C THR A 27 -11.23 12.18 -9.37
N GLY A 28 -11.64 11.26 -10.23
CA GLY A 28 -11.85 11.51 -11.66
C GLY A 28 -10.58 11.91 -12.39
N THR A 29 -9.41 11.54 -11.86
CA THR A 29 -8.09 11.85 -12.43
C THR A 29 -7.21 10.61 -12.47
N ARG A 30 -6.35 10.49 -13.47
CA ARG A 30 -5.30 9.46 -13.57
C ARG A 30 -3.92 10.10 -13.67
N LYS A 31 -2.86 9.32 -13.46
CA LYS A 31 -1.49 9.79 -13.73
C LYS A 31 -1.32 10.08 -15.23
N ASP A 32 -0.60 11.14 -15.57
CA ASP A 32 -0.27 11.44 -16.96
C ASP A 32 0.70 10.37 -17.52
N PRO A 33 0.48 9.83 -18.74
CA PRO A 33 1.36 8.82 -19.32
C PRO A 33 2.78 9.31 -19.65
N LEU A 34 2.96 10.60 -19.89
CA LEU A 34 4.23 11.23 -20.25
C LEU A 34 4.97 11.76 -19.03
N ASP A 35 4.25 12.35 -18.07
CA ASP A 35 4.81 12.79 -16.79
C ASP A 35 4.02 12.25 -15.58
N PRO A 36 4.44 11.13 -14.97
CA PRO A 36 3.75 10.52 -13.84
C PRO A 36 3.60 11.41 -12.59
N ARG A 37 4.29 12.56 -12.55
CA ARG A 37 4.15 13.57 -11.50
C ARG A 37 2.90 14.42 -11.65
N LEU A 38 2.24 14.38 -12.80
CA LEU A 38 1.02 15.12 -13.07
C LEU A 38 -0.19 14.19 -13.08
N ARG A 39 -1.36 14.75 -12.79
CA ARG A 39 -2.64 14.05 -12.94
C ARG A 39 -3.52 14.78 -13.94
N VAL A 40 -4.13 14.02 -14.84
CA VAL A 40 -5.04 14.53 -15.88
C VAL A 40 -6.47 14.05 -15.62
N LYS A 41 -7.44 14.87 -16.02
CA LYS A 41 -8.87 14.54 -15.87
C LYS A 41 -9.24 13.36 -16.76
N MET A 42 -10.07 12.48 -16.22
CA MET A 42 -10.64 11.34 -16.95
C MET A 42 -12.06 11.66 -17.42
N THR A 43 -12.40 11.18 -18.61
CA THR A 43 -13.79 11.18 -19.10
C THR A 43 -14.65 10.18 -18.31
N PRO A 44 -15.98 10.34 -18.25
CA PRO A 44 -16.83 9.39 -17.54
C PRO A 44 -16.68 7.93 -18.00
N PRO A 45 -16.62 7.60 -19.31
CA PRO A 45 -16.41 6.22 -19.76
C PRO A 45 -15.07 5.63 -19.32
N GLU A 46 -14.01 6.45 -19.22
CA GLU A 46 -12.71 5.99 -18.74
C GLU A 46 -12.74 5.63 -17.25
N ARG A 47 -13.46 6.38 -16.43
CA ARG A 47 -13.58 6.12 -14.98
C ARG A 47 -14.27 4.78 -14.69
N TRP A 48 -15.28 4.44 -15.50
CA TRP A 48 -16.05 3.20 -15.34
C TRP A 48 -15.31 1.95 -15.80
N LYS A 49 -14.14 2.07 -16.45
CA LYS A 49 -13.28 0.92 -16.73
C LYS A 49 -12.70 0.30 -15.45
N LEU A 50 -12.64 1.06 -14.35
CA LEU A 50 -12.09 0.63 -13.06
C LEU A 50 -10.71 -0.05 -13.21
N ALA A 51 -9.88 0.52 -14.08
CA ALA A 51 -8.53 0.02 -14.31
C ALA A 51 -7.66 0.35 -13.09
N GLY A 52 -7.19 -0.69 -12.40
CA GLY A 52 -6.23 -0.59 -11.32
C GLY A 52 -4.82 -0.92 -11.80
N HIS A 53 -3.83 -0.36 -11.12
CA HIS A 53 -2.42 -0.53 -11.45
C HIS A 53 -1.64 -0.96 -10.22
N THR A 54 -0.66 -1.81 -10.47
CA THR A 54 0.29 -2.34 -9.49
C THR A 54 1.56 -2.74 -10.25
N TYR A 55 2.66 -2.97 -9.55
CA TYR A 55 3.94 -3.36 -10.16
C TYR A 55 4.31 -4.78 -9.80
N LEU A 56 5.03 -5.47 -10.70
CA LEU A 56 5.40 -6.87 -10.50
C LEU A 56 6.27 -7.08 -9.24
N TRP A 57 7.19 -6.17 -8.93
CA TRP A 57 8.01 -6.25 -7.71
C TRP A 57 7.25 -5.91 -6.43
N MET A 58 6.02 -5.40 -6.50
CA MET A 58 5.22 -5.19 -5.29
C MET A 58 4.75 -6.51 -4.69
N PHE A 59 4.58 -7.54 -5.51
CA PHE A 59 4.20 -8.87 -5.03
C PHE A 59 5.16 -9.42 -3.97
N PRO A 60 6.48 -9.56 -4.24
CA PRO A 60 7.41 -10.02 -3.21
C PRO A 60 7.54 -9.02 -2.04
N LEU A 61 7.38 -7.71 -2.27
CA LEU A 61 7.38 -6.71 -1.20
C LEU A 61 6.22 -6.95 -0.22
N TYR A 62 5.00 -7.17 -0.73
CA TYR A 62 3.82 -7.46 0.08
C TYR A 62 3.91 -8.81 0.78
N GLY A 63 4.42 -9.84 0.09
CA GLY A 63 4.65 -11.15 0.69
C GLY A 63 5.63 -11.08 1.87
N MET A 64 6.78 -10.43 1.69
CA MET A 64 7.77 -10.23 2.76
C MET A 64 7.26 -9.32 3.87
N GLY A 65 6.59 -8.22 3.51
CA GLY A 65 6.01 -7.28 4.46
C GLY A 65 4.96 -7.93 5.34
N GLY A 66 4.10 -8.77 4.77
CA GLY A 66 3.12 -9.56 5.52
C GLY A 66 3.77 -10.55 6.49
N LEU A 67 4.85 -11.23 6.09
CA LEU A 67 5.61 -12.10 7.00
C LEU A 67 6.29 -11.32 8.13
N ALA A 68 6.86 -10.15 7.82
CA ALA A 68 7.49 -9.28 8.83
C ALA A 68 6.45 -8.67 9.78
N PHE A 69 5.22 -8.48 9.32
CA PHE A 69 4.10 -7.99 10.11
C PHE A 69 3.66 -8.98 11.20
N GLU A 70 3.73 -10.29 10.96
CA GLU A 70 3.27 -11.31 11.92
C GLU A 70 3.87 -11.19 13.33
N PRO A 71 5.21 -11.19 13.52
CA PRO A 71 5.79 -11.04 14.86
C PRO A 71 5.50 -9.68 15.48
N CYS A 72 5.40 -8.61 14.68
CA CYS A 72 5.00 -7.29 15.16
C CYS A 72 3.56 -7.32 15.69
N HIS A 73 2.65 -8.01 14.98
CA HIS A 73 1.25 -8.13 15.38
C HIS A 73 1.13 -8.86 16.72
N GLU A 74 1.86 -9.96 16.92
CA GLU A 74 1.87 -10.67 18.20
C GLU A 74 2.37 -9.78 19.35
N TRP A 75 3.39 -8.96 19.10
CA TRP A 75 3.98 -8.13 20.16
C TRP A 75 3.03 -7.02 20.65
N ILE A 76 2.22 -6.44 19.76
CA ILE A 76 1.31 -5.34 20.10
C ILE A 76 -0.14 -5.77 20.26
N ARG A 77 -0.44 -7.07 20.22
CA ARG A 77 -1.79 -7.65 20.16
C ARG A 77 -2.73 -7.13 21.26
N ASP A 78 -2.22 -6.98 22.47
CA ASP A 78 -3.00 -6.55 23.65
C ASP A 78 -3.11 -5.03 23.80
N TRP A 79 -2.48 -4.25 22.91
CA TRP A 79 -2.53 -2.79 22.98
C TRP A 79 -3.89 -2.28 22.48
N PRO A 80 -4.35 -1.08 22.89
CA PRO A 80 -5.59 -0.48 22.37
C PRO A 80 -5.58 -0.37 20.83
N TRP A 81 -6.66 -0.79 20.19
CA TRP A 81 -6.75 -0.81 18.71
C TRP A 81 -6.43 0.52 18.01
N PRO A 82 -6.72 1.72 18.57
CA PRO A 82 -6.33 2.96 17.91
C PRO A 82 -4.81 3.15 17.87
N ILE A 83 -4.10 2.70 18.91
CA ILE A 83 -2.64 2.78 18.97
C ILE A 83 -2.04 1.81 17.95
N ARG A 84 -2.57 0.59 17.85
CA ARG A 84 -2.10 -0.39 16.84
C ARG A 84 -2.28 0.12 15.43
N GLY A 85 -3.48 0.62 15.08
CA GLY A 85 -3.74 1.20 13.76
C GLY A 85 -2.80 2.37 13.44
N ALA A 86 -2.50 3.23 14.42
CA ALA A 86 -1.55 4.33 14.23
C ALA A 86 -0.12 3.84 14.01
N LEU A 87 0.32 2.81 14.76
CA LEU A 87 1.61 2.16 14.56
C LEU A 87 1.70 1.51 13.19
N TRP A 88 0.64 0.87 12.70
CA TRP A 88 0.61 0.30 11.36
C TRP A 88 0.73 1.37 10.29
N ALA A 89 -0.02 2.47 10.40
CA ALA A 89 0.10 3.58 9.46
C ALA A 89 1.53 4.14 9.43
N ALA A 90 2.13 4.37 10.61
CA ALA A 90 3.50 4.86 10.73
C ALA A 90 4.54 3.87 10.17
N GLY A 91 4.40 2.57 10.49
CA GLY A 91 5.29 1.51 10.02
C GLY A 91 5.23 1.32 8.50
N ILE A 92 4.02 1.32 7.92
CA ILE A 92 3.83 1.25 6.47
C ILE A 92 4.48 2.45 5.79
N PHE A 93 4.27 3.67 6.30
CA PHE A 93 4.96 4.85 5.76
C PHE A 93 6.48 4.76 5.88
N ALA A 94 7.00 4.26 7.00
CA ALA A 94 8.44 4.12 7.21
C ALA A 94 9.05 3.14 6.18
N VAL A 95 8.40 2.00 5.94
CA VAL A 95 8.82 1.01 4.95
C VAL A 95 8.69 1.56 3.52
N GLU A 96 7.56 2.16 3.17
CA GLU A 96 7.32 2.77 1.86
C GLU A 96 8.37 3.85 1.56
N TYR A 97 8.65 4.72 2.53
CA TYR A 97 9.66 5.76 2.40
C TYR A 97 11.07 5.17 2.28
N ALA A 98 11.45 4.22 3.14
CA ALA A 98 12.77 3.61 3.11
C ALA A 98 13.03 2.87 1.79
N PHE A 99 12.06 2.08 1.32
CA PHE A 99 12.17 1.35 0.07
C PHE A 99 12.17 2.30 -1.13
N GLY A 100 11.32 3.33 -1.11
CA GLY A 100 11.31 4.37 -2.13
C GLY A 100 12.65 5.12 -2.22
N ARG A 101 13.27 5.44 -1.07
CA ARG A 101 14.61 6.03 -1.00
C ARG A 101 15.69 5.08 -1.54
N LEU A 102 15.63 3.81 -1.17
CA LEU A 102 16.57 2.78 -1.64
C LEU A 102 16.48 2.63 -3.17
N LEU A 103 15.28 2.52 -3.73
CA LEU A 103 15.07 2.42 -5.18
C LEU A 103 15.63 3.64 -5.92
N ARG A 104 15.40 4.86 -5.39
CA ARG A 104 15.99 6.08 -5.96
C ARG A 104 17.51 6.06 -5.92
N ALA A 105 18.10 5.56 -4.83
CA ALA A 105 19.55 5.47 -4.70
C ALA A 105 20.16 4.45 -5.68
N LEU A 106 19.51 3.32 -5.90
CA LEU A 106 20.02 2.24 -6.75
C LEU A 106 19.76 2.44 -8.25
N SER A 107 18.58 2.94 -8.61
CA SER A 107 18.12 3.02 -10.01
C SER A 107 17.96 4.44 -10.53
N GLY A 108 18.17 5.45 -9.67
CA GLY A 108 17.88 6.85 -9.97
C GLY A 108 16.39 7.18 -10.03
N ARG A 109 15.49 6.19 -9.86
CA ARG A 109 14.04 6.36 -9.98
C ARG A 109 13.28 5.62 -8.88
N CYS A 110 12.09 6.09 -8.56
CA CYS A 110 11.11 5.35 -7.78
C CYS A 110 9.91 5.08 -8.69
N PRO A 111 9.36 3.85 -8.71
CA PRO A 111 8.26 3.55 -9.63
C PRO A 111 6.98 4.32 -9.34
N TRP A 112 6.82 4.77 -8.09
CA TRP A 112 5.78 5.69 -7.70
C TRP A 112 6.36 7.08 -7.42
N ASP A 113 5.57 8.09 -7.78
CA ASP A 113 5.85 9.49 -7.48
C ASP A 113 4.53 10.15 -7.06
N TYR A 114 4.54 10.70 -5.85
CA TYR A 114 3.40 11.39 -5.25
C TYR A 114 3.58 12.91 -5.22
N SER A 115 4.50 13.47 -6.00
CA SER A 115 4.79 14.92 -6.00
C SER A 115 3.60 15.81 -6.37
N TYR A 116 2.53 15.26 -6.96
CA TYR A 116 1.27 15.98 -7.17
C TYR A 116 0.46 16.21 -5.89
N ALA A 117 0.67 15.41 -4.84
CA ALA A 117 -0.16 15.43 -3.65
C ALA A 117 0.36 16.47 -2.65
N ARG A 118 -0.51 17.30 -2.09
CA ARG A 118 -0.12 18.38 -1.15
C ARG A 118 0.66 17.88 0.06
N TRP A 119 0.28 16.73 0.61
CA TRP A 119 0.85 16.18 1.85
C TRP A 119 1.89 15.08 1.58
N HIS A 120 2.61 15.20 0.45
CA HIS A 120 3.69 14.27 0.12
C HIS A 120 4.97 14.58 0.89
N VAL A 121 5.76 13.54 1.19
CA VAL A 121 7.13 13.69 1.69
C VAL A 121 8.10 13.22 0.63
N HIS A 122 8.84 14.15 0.03
CA HIS A 122 9.78 13.92 -1.08
C HIS A 122 9.19 13.16 -2.29
N GLY A 123 7.86 13.10 -2.40
CA GLY A 123 7.14 12.34 -3.44
C GLY A 123 7.17 10.83 -3.23
N LEU A 124 7.57 10.35 -2.05
CA LEU A 124 7.71 8.91 -1.75
C LEU A 124 6.55 8.35 -0.92
N VAL A 125 5.98 9.17 -0.05
CA VAL A 125 4.81 8.82 0.77
C VAL A 125 3.82 9.96 0.77
N ARG A 126 2.55 9.65 1.05
CA ARG A 126 1.42 10.56 1.11
C ARG A 126 0.78 10.54 2.49
N LEU A 127 0.99 11.56 3.31
CA LEU A 127 0.50 11.56 4.68
C LEU A 127 -1.04 11.56 4.76
N ASP A 128 -1.72 12.03 3.72
CA ASP A 128 -3.17 11.95 3.57
C ASP A 128 -3.69 10.50 3.41
N TYR A 129 -2.81 9.52 3.17
CA TYR A 129 -3.15 8.09 3.20
C TYR A 129 -3.14 7.48 4.61
N ALA A 130 -2.82 8.25 5.66
CA ALA A 130 -2.77 7.72 7.02
C ALA A 130 -4.05 6.98 7.45
N PRO A 131 -5.29 7.47 7.16
CA PRO A 131 -6.51 6.73 7.50
C PRO A 131 -6.63 5.39 6.76
N VAL A 132 -6.14 5.33 5.52
CA VAL A 132 -6.17 4.14 4.67
C VAL A 132 -5.19 3.10 5.22
N TRP A 133 -3.97 3.51 5.54
CA TRP A 133 -2.98 2.61 6.13
C TRP A 133 -3.35 2.14 7.53
N PHE A 134 -3.97 3.02 8.31
CA PHE A 134 -4.55 2.66 9.60
C PHE A 134 -5.57 1.52 9.43
N ALA A 135 -6.54 1.69 8.53
CA ALA A 135 -7.59 0.69 8.30
C ALA A 135 -7.01 -0.60 7.70
N PHE A 136 -6.06 -0.48 6.78
CA PHE A 136 -5.40 -1.62 6.15
C PHE A 136 -4.57 -2.43 7.15
N GLY A 137 -3.86 -1.77 8.06
CA GLY A 137 -3.12 -2.45 9.14
C GLY A 137 -4.03 -3.29 10.03
N LEU A 138 -5.17 -2.73 10.47
CA LEU A 138 -6.16 -3.47 11.25
C LEU A 138 -6.82 -4.59 10.44
N PHE A 139 -7.00 -4.42 9.14
CA PHE A 139 -7.44 -5.49 8.26
C PHE A 139 -6.41 -6.64 8.22
N LEU A 140 -5.12 -6.32 8.12
CA LEU A 140 -4.05 -7.32 8.16
C LEU A 140 -3.99 -8.08 9.49
N GLU A 141 -4.30 -7.44 10.63
CA GLU A 141 -4.45 -8.14 11.92
C GLU A 141 -5.50 -9.26 11.82
N ARG A 142 -6.68 -8.93 11.28
CA ARG A 142 -7.79 -9.88 11.11
C ARG A 142 -7.45 -11.00 10.13
N LEU A 143 -6.73 -10.65 9.05
CA LEU A 143 -6.23 -11.63 8.10
C LEU A 143 -5.23 -12.58 8.75
N HIS A 144 -4.26 -12.07 9.49
CA HIS A 144 -3.26 -12.87 10.19
C HIS A 144 -3.94 -13.84 11.18
N ASP A 145 -4.89 -13.37 11.97
CA ASP A 145 -5.67 -14.21 12.88
C ASP A 145 -6.46 -15.31 12.15
N ALA A 146 -7.04 -14.99 10.99
CA ALA A 146 -7.74 -15.96 10.17
C ALA A 146 -6.79 -17.04 9.63
N LEU A 147 -5.58 -16.65 9.19
CA LEU A 147 -4.57 -17.58 8.71
C LEU A 147 -4.10 -18.54 9.81
N LEU A 148 -3.87 -18.02 11.03
CA LEU A 148 -3.53 -18.85 12.18
C LEU A 148 -4.62 -19.86 12.51
N ARG A 149 -5.90 -19.44 12.49
CA ARG A 149 -7.05 -20.33 12.74
C ARG A 149 -7.20 -21.43 11.69
N LEU A 150 -6.80 -21.17 10.45
CA LEU A 150 -6.85 -22.11 9.34
C LEU A 150 -5.63 -23.04 9.27
N GLY A 151 -4.65 -22.87 10.17
CA GLY A 151 -3.41 -23.65 10.15
C GLY A 151 -2.52 -23.38 8.92
N ALA A 152 -2.75 -22.27 8.22
CA ALA A 152 -1.97 -21.83 7.06
C ALA A 152 -0.63 -21.21 7.49
#